data_AF-A0A8B9T1N8-F1
#
_entry.id   AF-A0A8B9T1N8-F1
#
_cell.length_a   1.000
_cell.length_b   1.000
_cell.length_c   1.000
_cell.angle_alpha   90.00
_cell.angle_beta   90.00
_cell.angle_gamma   90.00
#
_symmetry.space_group_name_H-M   'P 1'
#
loop_
_entity.id
_entity.type
_entity.pdbx_description
1 polymer ?
#
loop_
_entity_poly.entity_id
_entity_poly.type
_entity_poly.pdbx_seq_one_letter_code
_entity_poly.pdbx_strand_id
1 'polypeptide(L)'
;MCKAIDIFDSDWYTSRSLIGGADIIVIKYSVNDKTLFQEIKDSYVPMIKKALNHCSIPVIISAIGARKNLPCTCPLCTSDRGSCVTTSEGLQLAKEFGATYLELHALNDFYIQKYFGGVLEYFMIQSLNQKSSEKMKKRKKNQKRHRVQPPQLEQPEKLPILKGEASHYDSDLHNLLFCCQCTDVAFYSEDFSKVVEAHKVILCSVSQVFMLLFNVKSPADVHDSSVVRTAQSLFAVDTGAELPVPRGSAEPSPPARVIVKDSVFCSCLLDILHFIYSGACQWERLEEDIKKKLKDSEKTEHVLEKVKCILKTPGKLNNLRDGSSHQIKQLYNTSLRLFFNTPVLADVIFTIQGATVPAHRAVLVARCEVMAAMFNGNYLEANSILVPVYGVSKDTFLSFLEYLYTDSCCPASILQAMSLLICAEMYQVMRLQHICELYIITQLQSMPSRELATTSLSIVSLLKKAKFHNSDCLSTWLLHFIATNYLIFSQKPEFQDLSVEERNFVEMHRWPSNMYLKQLAEYRNYIHSQKCHCAVM
;
A
#
# COMPACT_ATOMS: atom_id res chain seq x y z
N MET A 1 -19.79 39.58 20.43
CA MET A 1 -19.13 39.79 21.74
C MET A 1 -20.06 39.25 22.80
N CYS A 2 -19.70 38.16 23.49
CA CYS A 2 -20.54 37.57 24.54
C CYS A 2 -19.84 37.76 25.88
N LYS A 3 -20.58 38.27 26.89
CA LYS A 3 -20.09 38.37 28.27
C LYS A 3 -20.11 36.97 28.89
N ALA A 4 -19.00 36.57 29.49
CA ALA A 4 -18.96 35.43 30.41
C ALA A 4 -19.83 35.77 31.63
N ILE A 5 -20.69 34.85 32.04
CA ILE A 5 -21.49 34.96 33.27
C ILE A 5 -21.11 33.76 34.11
N ASP A 6 -20.43 34.00 35.24
CA ASP A 6 -20.17 32.99 36.26
C ASP A 6 -21.47 32.69 36.99
N ILE A 7 -22.09 31.56 36.62
CA ILE A 7 -23.40 31.12 37.13
C ILE A 7 -23.37 30.68 38.60
N PHE A 8 -22.18 30.58 39.20
CA PHE A 8 -22.00 29.99 40.52
C PHE A 8 -21.60 30.95 41.63
N ASP A 9 -21.41 32.25 41.32
CA ASP A 9 -21.31 33.31 42.32
C ASP A 9 -22.67 33.94 42.70
N SER A 10 -23.79 33.43 42.14
CA SER A 10 -25.14 33.98 42.35
C SER A 10 -26.16 32.91 42.79
N ASP A 11 -27.19 33.37 43.53
CA ASP A 11 -28.15 32.55 44.28
C ASP A 11 -28.65 31.32 43.53
N TRP A 12 -28.46 30.13 44.13
CA TRP A 12 -28.84 28.79 43.64
C TRP A 12 -30.28 28.69 43.10
N TYR A 13 -31.21 29.49 43.62
CA TYR A 13 -32.60 29.55 43.16
C TYR A 13 -32.74 30.10 41.73
N THR A 14 -31.91 31.08 41.36
CA THR A 14 -31.85 31.67 40.02
C THR A 14 -31.29 30.66 39.01
N SER A 15 -30.21 29.97 39.39
CA SER A 15 -29.55 28.96 38.56
C SER A 15 -30.43 27.72 38.34
N ARG A 16 -31.24 27.32 39.34
CA ARG A 16 -32.22 26.22 39.19
C ARG A 16 -33.32 26.54 38.17
N SER A 17 -33.82 27.78 38.14
CA SER A 17 -34.84 28.21 37.17
C SER A 17 -34.30 28.23 35.73
N LEU A 18 -33.03 28.59 35.55
CA LEU A 18 -32.37 28.63 34.25
C LEU A 18 -32.10 27.22 33.71
N ILE A 19 -31.63 26.31 34.56
CA ILE A 19 -31.40 24.91 34.21
C ILE A 19 -32.73 24.22 33.82
N GLY A 20 -33.82 24.51 34.53
CA GLY A 20 -35.15 23.96 34.22
C GLY A 20 -35.75 24.43 32.89
N GLY A 21 -35.30 25.59 32.37
CA GLY A 21 -35.72 26.16 31.09
C GLY A 21 -34.84 25.79 29.90
N ALA A 22 -33.74 25.04 30.11
CA ALA A 22 -32.77 24.75 29.07
C ALA A 22 -33.22 23.62 28.12
N ASP A 23 -32.97 23.82 26.82
CA ASP A 23 -33.24 22.80 25.80
C ASP A 23 -32.13 21.71 25.76
N ILE A 24 -30.87 22.13 25.97
CA ILE A 24 -29.65 21.33 26.10
C ILE A 24 -28.75 21.99 27.15
N ILE A 25 -27.96 21.20 27.87
CA ILE A 25 -26.87 21.71 28.70
C ILE A 25 -25.54 21.24 28.11
N VAL A 26 -24.60 22.16 27.89
CA VAL A 26 -23.24 21.81 27.43
C VAL A 26 -22.26 22.13 28.55
N ILE A 27 -21.55 21.12 29.04
CA ILE A 27 -20.50 21.26 30.04
C ILE A 27 -19.16 21.16 29.33
N LYS A 28 -18.37 22.23 29.37
CA LYS A 28 -17.05 22.29 28.73
C LYS A 28 -15.97 22.19 29.79
N TYR A 29 -14.93 21.42 29.52
CA TYR A 29 -13.74 21.39 30.36
C TYR A 29 -12.47 21.35 29.50
N SER A 30 -11.38 21.91 30.03
CA SER A 30 -10.06 21.84 29.38
C SER A 30 -9.43 20.48 29.65
N VAL A 31 -8.94 19.80 28.60
CA VAL A 31 -8.22 18.52 28.78
C VAL A 31 -6.92 18.69 29.57
N ASN A 32 -6.39 19.91 29.66
CA ASN A 32 -5.14 20.21 30.37
C ASN A 32 -5.37 20.72 31.81
N ASP A 33 -6.61 20.77 32.29
CA ASP A 33 -6.93 21.25 33.64
C ASP A 33 -7.67 20.16 34.44
N LYS A 34 -6.89 19.28 35.08
CA LYS A 34 -7.43 18.17 35.87
C LYS A 34 -8.13 18.63 37.15
N THR A 35 -7.71 19.74 37.73
CA THR A 35 -8.29 20.33 38.94
C THR A 35 -9.73 20.81 38.70
N LEU A 36 -9.95 21.59 37.63
CA LEU A 36 -11.30 22.03 37.24
C LEU A 36 -12.18 20.85 36.81
N PHE A 37 -11.61 19.86 36.12
CA PHE A 37 -12.36 18.64 35.78
C PHE A 37 -12.87 17.91 37.02
N GLN A 38 -12.06 17.85 38.07
CA GLN A 38 -12.43 17.17 39.31
C GLN A 38 -13.49 17.96 40.10
N GLU A 39 -13.42 19.29 40.09
CA GLU A 39 -14.46 20.17 40.64
C GLU A 39 -15.80 20.02 39.89
N ILE A 40 -15.76 19.95 38.55
CA ILE A 40 -16.93 19.62 37.70
C ILE A 40 -17.54 18.29 38.12
N LYS A 41 -16.71 17.27 38.31
CA LYS A 41 -17.16 15.93 38.70
C LYS A 41 -17.77 15.89 40.10
N ASP A 42 -17.12 16.51 41.07
CA ASP A 42 -17.44 16.30 42.49
C ASP A 42 -18.46 17.31 43.02
N SER A 43 -18.53 18.53 42.46
CA SER A 43 -19.45 19.59 42.91
C SER A 43 -20.56 19.90 41.91
N TYR A 44 -20.21 20.21 40.66
CA TYR A 44 -21.21 20.69 39.68
C TYR A 44 -22.11 19.57 39.16
N VAL A 45 -21.55 18.39 38.88
CA VAL A 45 -22.32 17.25 38.35
C VAL A 45 -23.44 16.80 39.30
N PRO A 46 -23.20 16.59 40.61
CA PRO A 46 -24.26 16.24 41.55
C PRO A 46 -25.35 17.32 41.66
N MET A 47 -24.96 18.60 41.61
CA MET A 47 -25.89 19.73 41.66
C MET A 47 -26.80 19.79 40.43
N ILE A 48 -26.22 19.65 39.23
CA ILE A 48 -26.98 19.66 37.97
C ILE A 48 -27.88 18.41 37.90
N LYS A 49 -27.40 17.23 38.30
CA LYS A 49 -28.23 16.01 38.41
C LYS A 49 -29.44 16.21 39.31
N LYS A 50 -29.26 16.85 40.47
CA LYS A 50 -30.36 17.15 41.41
C LYS A 50 -31.40 18.09 40.79
N ALA A 51 -30.98 19.04 39.96
CA ALA A 51 -31.88 19.92 39.20
C ALA A 51 -32.59 19.19 38.05
N LEU A 52 -31.93 18.22 37.42
CA LEU A 52 -32.44 17.43 36.30
C LEU A 52 -33.37 16.26 36.71
N ASN A 53 -33.48 15.93 37.99
CA ASN A 53 -34.37 14.86 38.48
C ASN A 53 -35.85 15.02 38.09
N HIS A 54 -36.28 16.23 37.71
CA HIS A 54 -37.65 16.51 37.28
C HIS A 54 -37.78 16.83 35.78
N CYS A 55 -36.68 16.81 35.02
CA CYS A 55 -36.65 17.22 33.61
C CYS A 55 -35.61 16.43 32.81
N SER A 56 -36.03 15.70 31.78
CA SER A 56 -35.12 15.00 30.86
C SER A 56 -34.48 16.02 29.91
N ILE A 57 -33.38 16.68 30.29
CA ILE A 57 -32.60 17.60 29.44
C ILE A 57 -31.31 16.89 28.99
N PRO A 58 -31.03 16.79 27.67
CA PRO A 58 -29.82 16.17 27.18
C PRO A 58 -28.65 17.04 27.58
N VAL A 59 -27.60 16.37 28.05
CA VAL A 59 -26.37 17.02 28.47
C VAL A 59 -25.24 16.54 27.57
N ILE A 60 -24.42 17.47 27.11
CA ILE A 60 -23.23 17.20 26.31
C ILE A 60 -22.02 17.59 27.16
N ILE A 61 -21.10 16.65 27.36
CA ILE A 61 -19.82 16.93 28.00
C ILE A 61 -18.77 17.04 26.90
N SER A 62 -18.17 18.22 26.79
CA SER A 62 -17.20 18.56 25.75
C SER A 62 -15.81 18.78 26.33
N ALA A 63 -14.87 17.92 25.93
CA ALA A 63 -13.46 18.04 26.25
C ALA A 63 -12.77 18.95 25.22
N ILE A 64 -12.13 20.03 25.67
CA ILE A 64 -11.55 21.06 24.80
C ILE A 64 -10.04 21.10 24.96
N GLY A 65 -9.34 21.10 23.81
CA GLY A 65 -7.90 21.35 23.74
C GLY A 65 -7.07 20.15 23.29
N ALA A 66 -5.78 20.39 23.04
CA ALA A 66 -4.81 19.34 22.74
C ALA A 66 -4.09 18.91 24.03
N ARG A 67 -4.05 17.60 24.29
CA ARG A 67 -3.28 17.03 25.42
C ARG A 67 -1.80 17.31 25.15
N LYS A 68 -1.20 18.21 25.92
CA LYS A 68 0.14 18.75 25.62
C LYS A 68 1.26 17.71 25.72
N ASN A 69 1.00 16.54 26.30
CA ASN A 69 1.90 15.38 26.30
C ASN A 69 1.11 14.12 25.96
N LEU A 70 1.41 13.47 24.82
CA LEU A 70 0.95 12.11 24.58
C LEU A 70 1.67 11.19 25.58
N PRO A 71 0.97 10.29 26.29
CA PRO A 71 1.64 9.35 27.17
C PRO A 71 2.55 8.45 26.33
N CYS A 72 3.82 8.39 26.70
CA CYS A 72 4.70 7.33 26.24
C CYS A 72 4.08 5.97 26.58
N THR A 73 4.12 5.03 25.62
CA THR A 73 3.64 3.65 25.81
C THR A 73 4.61 2.79 26.63
N CYS A 74 5.73 3.33 27.10
CA CYS A 74 6.70 2.57 27.89
C CYS A 74 6.21 2.39 29.36
N PRO A 75 6.26 1.17 29.91
CA PRO A 75 5.78 0.87 31.26
C PRO A 75 6.64 1.45 32.40
N LEU A 76 7.73 2.18 32.10
CA LEU A 76 8.72 2.66 33.06
C LEU A 76 8.93 4.19 33.09
N CYS A 77 8.19 4.96 32.30
CA CYS A 77 8.34 6.42 32.31
C CYS A 77 7.35 7.07 33.29
N THR A 78 7.90 7.83 34.23
CA THR A 78 7.22 8.64 35.24
C THR A 78 6.96 10.07 34.78
N SER A 79 6.79 10.30 33.48
CA SER A 79 6.32 11.59 32.96
C SER A 79 4.84 11.78 33.32
N ASP A 80 4.59 12.66 34.29
CA ASP A 80 3.30 13.15 34.83
C ASP A 80 2.03 12.56 34.19
N ARG A 81 1.57 11.44 34.78
CA ARG A 81 0.19 10.94 34.61
C ARG A 81 -0.88 11.85 35.27
N GLY A 82 -0.47 12.99 35.84
CA GLY A 82 -1.26 13.74 36.81
C GLY A 82 -1.96 15.01 36.34
N SER A 83 -1.54 15.66 35.24
CA SER A 83 -2.02 17.02 34.91
C SER A 83 -3.09 17.08 33.83
N CYS A 84 -3.25 16.03 33.03
CA CYS A 84 -4.16 15.99 31.89
C CYS A 84 -5.31 14.99 32.11
N VAL A 85 -6.51 15.36 31.66
CA VAL A 85 -7.69 14.50 31.68
C VAL A 85 -7.64 13.56 30.47
N THR A 86 -7.62 12.27 30.76
CA THR A 86 -7.64 11.21 29.75
C THR A 86 -9.02 11.08 29.10
N THR A 87 -9.06 10.55 27.87
CA THR A 87 -10.32 10.24 27.17
C THR A 87 -11.20 9.31 28.01
N SER A 88 -10.60 8.34 28.68
CA SER A 88 -11.30 7.41 29.59
C SER A 88 -11.95 8.11 30.78
N GLU A 89 -11.28 9.10 31.39
CA GLU A 89 -11.85 9.85 32.52
C GLU A 89 -13.05 10.70 32.08
N GLY A 90 -12.95 11.36 30.91
CA GLY A 90 -14.06 12.13 30.34
C GLY A 90 -15.27 11.26 29.94
N LEU A 91 -15.04 10.10 29.34
CA LEU A 91 -16.08 9.12 29.01
C LEU A 91 -16.76 8.56 30.26
N GLN A 92 -15.99 8.28 31.30
CA GLN A 92 -16.50 7.80 32.58
C GLN A 92 -17.44 8.84 33.22
N LEU A 93 -17.04 10.12 33.22
CA LEU A 93 -17.88 11.21 33.70
C LEU A 93 -19.18 11.32 32.90
N ALA A 94 -19.12 11.25 31.58
CA ALA A 94 -20.30 11.30 30.72
C ALA A 94 -21.24 10.12 30.97
N LYS A 95 -20.71 8.91 31.16
CA LYS A 95 -21.48 7.73 31.50
C LYS A 95 -22.15 7.85 32.87
N GLU A 96 -21.43 8.35 33.87
CA GLU A 96 -21.99 8.63 35.19
C GLU A 96 -23.08 9.70 35.12
N PHE A 97 -22.95 10.70 34.23
CA PHE A 97 -23.92 11.77 34.04
C PHE A 97 -25.13 11.38 33.18
N GLY A 98 -25.03 10.31 32.38
CA GLY A 98 -26.00 10.05 31.30
C GLY A 98 -25.90 11.09 30.17
N ALA A 99 -24.72 11.69 29.97
CA ALA A 99 -24.45 12.70 28.96
C ALA A 99 -23.82 12.11 27.69
N THR A 100 -23.93 12.84 26.58
CA THR A 100 -23.17 12.57 25.35
C THR A 100 -21.77 13.15 25.48
N TYR A 101 -20.74 12.35 25.19
CA TYR A 101 -19.34 12.78 25.27
C TYR A 101 -18.81 13.24 23.91
N LEU A 102 -18.08 14.35 23.88
CA LEU A 102 -17.50 14.94 22.66
C LEU A 102 -16.08 15.47 22.93
N GLU A 103 -15.08 15.03 22.15
CA GLU A 103 -13.73 15.62 22.19
C GLU A 103 -13.52 16.61 21.04
N LEU A 104 -13.03 17.80 21.37
CA LEU A 104 -12.76 18.88 20.43
C LEU A 104 -11.28 19.26 20.52
N HIS A 105 -10.50 18.76 19.55
CA HIS A 105 -9.06 19.03 19.47
C HIS A 105 -8.81 20.43 18.88
N ALA A 106 -8.62 21.44 19.72
CA ALA A 106 -8.18 22.77 19.30
C ALA A 106 -6.65 22.89 19.41
N LEU A 107 -5.99 23.24 18.30
CA LEU A 107 -4.55 23.58 18.27
C LEU A 107 -4.29 25.03 18.69
N ASN A 108 -5.30 25.92 18.72
CA ASN A 108 -5.22 27.30 19.22
C ASN A 108 -6.62 27.88 19.52
N ASP A 109 -6.75 28.68 20.58
CA ASP A 109 -8.02 29.27 21.07
C ASP A 109 -8.74 30.16 20.04
N PHE A 110 -8.03 30.60 18.99
CA PHE A 110 -8.56 31.48 17.94
C PHE A 110 -9.60 30.78 17.04
N TYR A 111 -9.53 29.46 16.86
CA TYR A 111 -10.40 28.71 15.94
C TYR A 111 -11.66 28.14 16.60
N ILE A 112 -11.80 28.27 17.93
CA ILE A 112 -12.90 27.72 18.74
C ILE A 112 -14.27 28.20 18.24
N GLN A 113 -14.39 29.42 17.73
CA GLN A 113 -15.71 29.99 17.39
C GLN A 113 -16.24 29.59 16.00
N LYS A 114 -15.39 29.40 14.98
CA LYS A 114 -15.85 29.20 13.59
C LYS A 114 -15.88 27.73 13.14
N TYR A 115 -14.87 26.95 13.54
CA TYR A 115 -14.71 25.56 13.10
C TYR A 115 -15.46 24.57 14.03
N PHE A 116 -15.34 24.79 15.35
CA PHE A 116 -15.93 23.90 16.36
C PHE A 116 -17.40 24.19 16.62
N GLY A 117 -17.84 25.43 16.36
CA GLY A 117 -19.25 25.81 16.41
C GLY A 117 -20.13 24.86 15.59
N GLY A 118 -19.71 24.50 14.37
CA GLY A 118 -20.49 23.61 13.49
C GLY A 118 -20.58 22.16 14.00
N VAL A 119 -19.52 21.61 14.60
CA VAL A 119 -19.50 20.23 15.13
C VAL A 119 -20.33 20.13 16.41
N LEU A 120 -20.15 21.07 17.33
CA LEU A 120 -20.99 21.18 18.53
C LEU A 120 -22.46 21.40 18.17
N GLU A 121 -22.74 22.29 17.21
CA GLU A 121 -24.09 22.60 16.72
C GLU A 121 -24.75 21.37 16.09
N TYR A 122 -24.01 20.56 15.33
CA TYR A 122 -24.50 19.28 14.82
C TYR A 122 -24.88 18.29 15.93
N PHE A 123 -24.00 18.09 16.93
CA PHE A 123 -24.30 17.20 18.06
C PHE A 123 -25.47 17.72 18.90
N MET A 124 -25.54 19.03 19.12
CA MET A 124 -26.68 19.68 19.77
C MET A 124 -27.99 19.42 19.01
N ILE A 125 -27.99 19.55 17.68
CA ILE A 125 -29.13 19.25 16.81
C ILE A 125 -29.51 17.76 16.88
N GLN A 126 -28.54 16.85 16.87
CA GLN A 126 -28.78 15.41 16.94
C GLN A 126 -29.39 15.00 18.29
N SER A 127 -28.87 15.54 19.41
CA SER A 127 -29.40 15.33 20.75
C SER A 127 -30.81 15.92 20.91
N LEU A 128 -31.09 17.08 20.31
CA LEU A 128 -32.45 17.65 20.27
C LEU A 128 -33.42 16.82 19.44
N ASN A 129 -32.96 16.26 18.32
CA ASN A 129 -33.78 15.44 17.44
C ASN A 129 -34.16 14.10 18.09
N GLN A 130 -33.24 13.46 18.84
CA GLN A 130 -33.55 12.27 19.66
C GLN A 130 -34.64 12.57 20.70
N LYS A 131 -34.54 13.71 21.39
CA LYS A 131 -35.54 14.21 22.35
C LYS A 131 -36.88 14.54 21.68
N SER A 132 -36.85 15.09 20.45
CA SER A 132 -38.07 15.38 19.68
C SER A 132 -38.76 14.12 19.18
N SER A 133 -38.03 13.03 18.91
CA SER A 133 -38.57 11.72 18.53
C SER A 133 -39.35 11.08 19.67
N GLU A 134 -38.81 11.14 20.90
CA GLU A 134 -39.51 10.69 22.11
C GLU A 134 -40.74 11.54 22.45
N LYS A 135 -40.66 12.87 22.27
CA LYS A 135 -41.80 13.79 22.43
C LYS A 135 -42.81 13.71 21.27
N MET A 136 -42.40 13.32 20.05
CA MET A 136 -43.26 13.18 18.86
C MET A 136 -44.24 12.02 18.97
N LYS A 137 -43.91 10.97 19.73
CA LYS A 137 -44.89 9.92 20.09
C LYS A 137 -46.06 10.47 20.94
N LYS A 138 -45.84 11.54 21.73
CA LYS A 138 -46.87 12.19 22.56
C LYS A 138 -47.56 13.40 21.89
N ARG A 139 -46.92 14.07 20.92
CA ARG A 139 -47.41 15.32 20.30
C ARG A 139 -48.03 15.20 18.91
N LYS A 140 -48.20 13.99 18.36
CA LYS A 140 -48.84 13.72 17.06
C LYS A 140 -50.33 14.09 16.97
N LYS A 141 -50.87 14.87 17.90
CA LYS A 141 -52.27 15.30 17.90
C LYS A 141 -52.51 16.80 17.71
N ASN A 142 -51.51 17.70 17.67
CA ASN A 142 -51.81 19.10 17.36
C ASN A 142 -50.67 19.88 16.68
N GLN A 143 -51.03 20.41 15.50
CA GLN A 143 -50.45 21.52 14.74
C GLN A 143 -49.10 21.34 13.99
N LYS A 144 -49.22 21.24 12.65
CA LYS A 144 -48.18 21.54 11.66
C LYS A 144 -47.83 23.04 11.73
N ARG A 145 -46.66 23.39 12.24
CA ARG A 145 -45.91 24.57 11.79
C ARG A 145 -44.68 24.05 11.03
N HIS A 146 -44.48 24.54 9.81
CA HIS A 146 -43.28 24.23 9.02
C HIS A 146 -42.04 24.80 9.75
N ARG A 147 -41.35 23.98 10.55
CA ARG A 147 -39.98 24.26 11.01
C ARG A 147 -39.03 23.84 9.90
N VAL A 148 -38.20 24.77 9.44
CA VAL A 148 -37.10 24.47 8.50
C VAL A 148 -36.12 23.55 9.22
N GLN A 149 -35.81 22.40 8.62
CA GLN A 149 -34.87 21.43 9.18
C GLN A 149 -33.42 21.84 8.83
N PRO A 150 -32.44 21.53 9.69
CA PRO A 150 -31.04 21.76 9.37
C PRO A 150 -30.63 20.91 8.16
N PRO A 151 -29.79 21.44 7.25
CA PRO A 151 -29.33 20.68 6.09
C PRO A 151 -28.50 19.47 6.53
N GLN A 152 -28.67 18.36 5.82
CA GLN A 152 -27.94 17.13 6.09
C GLN A 152 -26.61 17.16 5.34
N LEU A 153 -25.51 16.90 6.06
CA LEU A 153 -24.20 16.73 5.44
C LEU A 153 -24.09 15.31 4.91
N GLU A 154 -24.05 15.16 3.60
CA GLU A 154 -23.87 13.87 2.95
C GLU A 154 -22.44 13.34 3.16
N GLN A 155 -22.27 12.03 3.05
CA GLN A 155 -20.93 11.44 3.04
C GLN A 155 -20.16 11.91 1.80
N PRO A 156 -18.83 12.04 1.89
CA PRO A 156 -18.02 12.34 0.71
C PRO A 156 -18.21 11.26 -0.36
N GLU A 157 -18.09 11.67 -1.61
CA GLU A 157 -18.13 10.76 -2.75
C GLU A 157 -17.07 9.66 -2.59
N LYS A 158 -17.42 8.43 -2.96
CA LYS A 158 -16.49 7.30 -2.87
C LYS A 158 -15.36 7.49 -3.87
N LEU A 159 -14.13 7.37 -3.38
CA LEU A 159 -12.95 7.49 -4.24
C LEU A 159 -12.90 6.36 -5.27
N PRO A 160 -12.37 6.62 -6.48
CA PRO A 160 -12.25 5.61 -7.53
C PRO A 160 -11.53 4.33 -7.06
N ILE A 161 -12.04 3.17 -7.45
CA ILE A 161 -11.44 1.87 -7.12
C ILE A 161 -10.49 1.47 -8.25
N LEU A 162 -9.24 1.23 -7.89
CA LEU A 162 -8.24 0.65 -8.79
C LEU A 162 -8.46 -0.86 -8.96
N LYS A 163 -8.43 -1.34 -10.20
CA LYS A 163 -8.33 -2.77 -10.51
C LYS A 163 -6.86 -3.11 -10.71
N GLY A 164 -6.30 -3.93 -9.83
CA GLY A 164 -4.94 -4.42 -9.98
C GLY A 164 -4.81 -5.38 -11.16
N GLU A 165 -3.69 -5.31 -11.85
CA GLU A 165 -3.33 -6.24 -12.92
C GLU A 165 -2.70 -7.52 -12.36
N ALA A 166 -3.09 -8.67 -12.93
CA ALA A 166 -2.55 -9.96 -12.52
C ALA A 166 -1.08 -10.08 -12.92
N SER A 167 -0.32 -10.89 -12.17
CA SER A 167 1.08 -11.14 -12.53
C SER A 167 1.20 -12.01 -13.77
N HIS A 168 2.12 -11.65 -14.66
CA HIS A 168 2.55 -12.44 -15.80
C HIS A 168 3.92 -13.11 -15.59
N TYR A 169 4.49 -13.06 -14.38
CA TYR A 169 5.85 -13.53 -14.08
C TYR A 169 6.18 -14.93 -14.58
N ASP A 170 5.39 -15.91 -14.19
CA ASP A 170 5.65 -17.30 -14.59
C ASP A 170 5.43 -17.48 -16.11
N SER A 171 4.49 -16.74 -16.70
CA SER A 171 4.23 -16.80 -18.14
C SER A 171 5.37 -16.17 -18.96
N ASP A 172 5.92 -15.06 -18.50
CA ASP A 172 7.01 -14.35 -19.15
C ASP A 172 8.29 -15.19 -19.17
N LEU A 173 8.61 -15.81 -18.03
CA LEU A 173 9.71 -16.77 -17.95
C LEU A 173 9.43 -17.99 -18.83
N HIS A 174 8.22 -18.55 -18.79
CA HIS A 174 7.85 -19.67 -19.66
C HIS A 174 8.02 -19.33 -21.16
N ASN A 175 7.61 -18.14 -21.58
CA ASN A 175 7.74 -17.66 -22.95
C ASN A 175 9.21 -17.48 -23.37
N LEU A 176 10.08 -17.05 -22.46
CA LEU A 176 11.52 -16.93 -22.70
C LEU A 176 12.14 -18.24 -23.20
N LEU A 177 11.69 -19.40 -22.69
CA LEU A 177 12.17 -20.71 -23.14
C LEU A 177 11.85 -20.98 -24.62
N PHE A 178 10.71 -20.49 -25.14
CA PHE A 178 10.32 -20.68 -26.54
C PHE A 178 10.94 -19.65 -27.48
N CYS A 179 11.13 -18.41 -27.02
CA CYS A 179 11.67 -17.34 -27.84
C CYS A 179 13.16 -17.51 -28.14
N CYS A 180 13.88 -18.35 -27.36
CA CYS A 180 15.32 -18.60 -27.47
C CYS A 180 16.19 -17.33 -27.51
N GLN A 181 15.71 -16.23 -26.92
CA GLN A 181 16.46 -14.98 -26.87
C GLN A 181 17.43 -14.99 -25.69
N CYS A 182 18.68 -14.57 -25.92
CA CYS A 182 19.73 -14.52 -24.90
C CYS A 182 20.07 -15.90 -24.30
N THR A 183 19.93 -16.98 -25.07
CA THR A 183 20.30 -18.32 -24.61
C THR A 183 21.81 -18.45 -24.49
N ASP A 184 22.27 -18.96 -23.35
CA ASP A 184 23.70 -19.10 -23.01
C ASP A 184 24.09 -20.56 -22.72
N VAL A 185 23.13 -21.49 -22.86
CA VAL A 185 23.32 -22.95 -22.78
C VAL A 185 22.41 -23.69 -23.74
N ALA A 186 22.93 -24.77 -24.33
CA ALA A 186 22.20 -25.70 -25.18
C ALA A 186 22.44 -27.14 -24.72
N PHE A 187 21.35 -27.91 -24.57
CA PHE A 187 21.40 -29.31 -24.19
C PHE A 187 21.38 -30.23 -25.41
N TYR A 188 22.17 -31.29 -25.36
CA TYR A 188 22.35 -32.29 -26.40
C TYR A 188 22.17 -33.71 -25.83
N SER A 189 21.66 -34.63 -26.65
CA SER A 189 21.73 -36.07 -26.35
C SER A 189 23.18 -36.58 -26.47
N GLU A 190 23.44 -37.82 -26.01
CA GLU A 190 24.74 -38.48 -26.22
C GLU A 190 25.10 -38.63 -27.71
N ASP A 191 24.09 -38.71 -28.59
CA ASP A 191 24.27 -38.73 -30.05
C ASP A 191 24.50 -37.33 -30.65
N PHE A 192 24.83 -36.33 -29.81
CA PHE A 192 25.05 -34.93 -30.19
C PHE A 192 23.89 -34.27 -30.93
N SER A 193 22.66 -34.77 -30.74
CA SER A 193 21.45 -34.13 -31.27
C SER A 193 21.00 -33.02 -30.33
N LYS A 194 20.85 -31.79 -30.84
CA LYS A 194 20.36 -30.65 -30.05
C LYS A 194 18.94 -30.92 -29.58
N VAL A 195 18.72 -30.79 -28.27
CA VAL A 195 17.42 -31.04 -27.62
C VAL A 195 16.69 -29.72 -27.39
N VAL A 196 17.33 -28.79 -26.67
CA VAL A 196 16.69 -27.55 -26.20
C VAL A 196 17.73 -26.51 -25.78
N GLU A 197 17.41 -25.22 -25.95
CA GLU A 197 18.21 -24.10 -25.43
C GLU A 197 17.61 -23.56 -24.13
N ALA A 198 18.46 -23.01 -23.28
CA ALA A 198 18.06 -22.49 -21.98
C ALA A 198 18.99 -21.37 -21.51
N HIS A 199 18.76 -20.92 -20.28
CA HIS A 199 19.39 -19.79 -19.64
C HIS A 199 20.01 -20.24 -18.31
N LYS A 200 21.33 -20.09 -18.15
CA LYS A 200 22.07 -20.50 -16.95
C LYS A 200 21.50 -19.82 -15.71
N VAL A 201 21.15 -18.53 -15.79
CA VAL A 201 20.60 -17.78 -14.64
C VAL A 201 19.30 -18.40 -14.12
N ILE A 202 18.39 -18.82 -15.01
CA ILE A 202 17.12 -19.46 -14.63
C ILE A 202 17.39 -20.82 -14.00
N LEU A 203 18.23 -21.65 -14.63
CA LEU A 203 18.58 -22.98 -14.14
C LEU A 203 19.30 -22.95 -12.79
N CYS A 204 20.29 -22.08 -12.64
CA CYS A 204 21.04 -21.90 -11.40
C CYS A 204 20.18 -21.34 -10.27
N SER A 205 19.16 -20.53 -10.59
CA SER A 205 18.23 -20.01 -9.58
C SER A 205 17.49 -21.14 -8.87
N VAL A 206 17.10 -22.19 -9.59
CA VAL A 206 16.29 -23.29 -9.05
C VAL A 206 17.10 -24.49 -8.58
N SER A 207 18.40 -24.58 -8.89
CA SER A 207 19.16 -25.81 -8.67
C SER A 207 20.64 -25.62 -8.34
N GLN A 208 21.06 -26.31 -7.27
CA GLN A 208 22.49 -26.47 -6.96
C GLN A 208 23.22 -27.38 -7.96
N VAL A 209 22.51 -28.32 -8.61
CA VAL A 209 23.09 -29.16 -9.67
C VAL A 209 23.56 -28.28 -10.83
N PHE A 210 22.72 -27.33 -11.26
CA PHE A 210 23.09 -26.40 -12.32
C PHE A 210 24.14 -25.37 -11.88
N MET A 211 24.11 -24.92 -10.62
CA MET A 211 25.20 -24.08 -10.08
C MET A 211 26.56 -24.78 -10.10
N LEU A 212 26.62 -26.08 -9.82
CA LEU A 212 27.85 -26.87 -9.97
C LEU A 212 28.22 -27.05 -11.45
N LEU A 213 27.24 -27.38 -12.29
CA LEU A 213 27.45 -27.63 -13.71
C LEU A 213 28.09 -26.44 -14.44
N PHE A 214 27.69 -25.22 -14.09
CA PHE A 214 28.19 -23.99 -14.69
C PHE A 214 29.29 -23.30 -13.86
N ASN A 215 29.91 -24.02 -12.91
CA ASN A 215 30.98 -23.51 -12.06
C ASN A 215 30.63 -22.24 -11.27
N VAL A 216 29.35 -22.02 -10.96
CA VAL A 216 28.89 -20.95 -10.07
C VAL A 216 29.22 -21.28 -8.61
N LYS A 217 29.20 -22.58 -8.25
CA LYS A 217 29.63 -23.09 -6.95
C LYS A 217 30.69 -24.17 -7.11
N SER A 218 31.59 -24.28 -6.14
CA SER A 218 32.51 -25.41 -6.06
C SER A 218 31.81 -26.63 -5.46
N PRO A 219 32.17 -27.86 -5.86
CA PRO A 219 31.72 -29.07 -5.17
C PRO A 219 32.02 -29.07 -3.67
N ALA A 220 33.06 -28.36 -3.24
CA ALA A 220 33.42 -28.22 -1.82
C ALA A 220 32.38 -27.40 -1.01
N ASP A 221 31.64 -26.52 -1.67
CA ASP A 221 30.63 -25.65 -1.04
C ASP A 221 29.26 -26.35 -0.91
N VAL A 222 29.14 -27.58 -1.40
CA VAL A 222 27.90 -28.35 -1.43
C VAL A 222 28.00 -29.52 -0.45
N HIS A 223 27.27 -29.40 0.67
CA HIS A 223 27.24 -30.46 1.70
C HIS A 223 26.55 -31.76 1.25
N ASP A 224 25.72 -31.69 0.22
CA ASP A 224 24.90 -32.82 -0.22
C ASP A 224 25.57 -33.60 -1.36
N SER A 225 26.11 -34.77 -1.01
CA SER A 225 26.78 -35.67 -1.96
C SER A 225 25.90 -36.13 -3.13
N SER A 226 24.56 -36.14 -2.95
CA SER A 226 23.63 -36.55 -4.01
C SER A 226 23.58 -35.53 -5.15
N VAL A 227 23.70 -34.24 -4.85
CA VAL A 227 23.74 -33.14 -5.83
C VAL A 227 25.00 -33.24 -6.67
N VAL A 228 26.15 -33.39 -6.00
CA VAL A 228 27.45 -33.49 -6.66
C VAL A 228 27.48 -34.70 -7.58
N ARG A 229 27.02 -35.86 -7.09
CA ARG A 229 26.90 -37.08 -7.88
C ARG A 229 26.00 -36.87 -9.09
N THR A 230 24.82 -36.27 -8.89
CA THR A 230 23.84 -36.03 -9.97
C THR A 230 24.42 -35.11 -11.03
N ALA A 231 25.08 -34.01 -10.65
CA ALA A 231 25.72 -33.09 -11.59
C ALA A 231 26.76 -33.80 -12.47
N GLN A 232 27.59 -34.66 -11.87
CA GLN A 232 28.66 -35.38 -12.58
C GLN A 232 28.13 -36.56 -13.42
N SER A 233 27.12 -37.28 -12.93
CA SER A 233 26.59 -38.48 -13.57
C SER A 233 25.58 -38.18 -14.67
N LEU A 234 24.82 -37.08 -14.55
CA LEU A 234 23.72 -36.77 -15.47
C LEU A 234 24.17 -35.88 -16.64
N PHE A 235 25.11 -34.97 -16.39
CA PHE A 235 25.53 -33.97 -17.35
C PHE A 235 27.04 -34.06 -17.62
N ALA A 236 27.45 -33.62 -18.82
CA ALA A 236 28.83 -33.28 -19.15
C ALA A 236 28.84 -31.97 -19.93
N VAL A 237 29.78 -31.07 -19.62
CA VAL A 237 29.97 -29.83 -20.39
C VAL A 237 31.01 -30.11 -21.47
N ASP A 238 30.61 -29.98 -22.73
CA ASP A 238 31.53 -30.07 -23.86
C ASP A 238 32.25 -28.73 -24.02
N THR A 239 33.49 -28.69 -23.53
CA THR A 239 34.41 -27.57 -23.76
C THR A 239 35.09 -27.82 -25.10
N GLY A 240 34.36 -27.58 -26.18
CA GLY A 240 34.91 -27.70 -27.54
C GLY A 240 36.22 -26.92 -27.65
N ALA A 241 37.26 -27.56 -28.18
CA ALA A 241 38.58 -26.98 -28.37
C ALA A 241 38.47 -25.59 -29.02
N GLU A 242 39.00 -24.57 -28.35
CA GLU A 242 39.07 -23.19 -28.86
C GLU A 242 39.79 -23.17 -30.21
N LEU A 243 39.05 -22.90 -31.29
CA LEU A 243 39.69 -22.39 -32.51
C LEU A 243 40.02 -20.91 -32.26
N PRO A 244 41.26 -20.46 -32.54
CA PRO A 244 41.66 -19.08 -32.30
C PRO A 244 40.90 -18.15 -33.24
N VAL A 245 39.87 -17.46 -32.71
CA VAL A 245 39.14 -16.42 -33.45
C VAL A 245 40.05 -15.18 -33.56
N PRO A 246 40.22 -14.58 -34.75
CA PRO A 246 40.98 -13.35 -34.91
C PRO A 246 40.36 -12.23 -34.07
N ARG A 247 41.18 -11.55 -33.25
CA ARG A 247 40.76 -10.40 -32.43
C ARG A 247 40.20 -9.31 -33.35
N GLY A 248 38.89 -9.07 -33.31
CA GLY A 248 38.28 -7.98 -34.09
C GLY A 248 36.76 -7.86 -34.07
N SER A 249 36.00 -8.91 -33.77
CA SER A 249 34.54 -8.85 -33.70
C SER A 249 34.03 -9.44 -32.38
N ALA A 250 33.33 -8.62 -31.59
CA ALA A 250 32.62 -9.05 -30.39
C ALA A 250 31.37 -9.83 -30.81
N GLU A 251 31.54 -11.05 -31.34
CA GLU A 251 30.43 -11.99 -31.44
C GLU A 251 30.12 -12.56 -30.05
N PRO A 252 28.83 -12.76 -29.70
CA PRO A 252 28.47 -13.42 -28.46
C PRO A 252 29.12 -14.80 -28.40
N SER A 253 29.75 -15.14 -27.28
CA SER A 253 30.30 -16.47 -27.07
C SER A 253 29.21 -17.52 -27.32
N PRO A 254 29.48 -18.60 -28.07
CA PRO A 254 28.47 -19.62 -28.34
C PRO A 254 27.92 -20.21 -27.04
N PRO A 255 26.64 -20.64 -27.02
CA PRO A 255 26.04 -21.20 -25.81
C PRO A 255 26.83 -22.42 -25.33
N ALA A 256 26.95 -22.56 -24.02
CA ALA A 256 27.63 -23.70 -23.41
C ALA A 256 26.92 -24.99 -23.83
N ARG A 257 27.69 -25.97 -24.31
CA ARG A 257 27.14 -27.26 -24.75
C ARG A 257 27.10 -28.23 -23.59
N VAL A 258 25.91 -28.71 -23.25
CA VAL A 258 25.70 -29.68 -22.18
C VAL A 258 25.16 -30.98 -22.76
N ILE A 259 25.91 -32.07 -22.59
CA ILE A 259 25.52 -33.41 -22.98
C ILE A 259 24.76 -34.05 -21.81
N VAL A 260 23.57 -34.59 -22.10
CA VAL A 260 22.75 -35.34 -21.15
C VAL A 260 23.01 -36.82 -21.32
N LYS A 261 23.66 -37.43 -20.33
CA LYS A 261 24.14 -38.83 -20.39
C LYS A 261 23.03 -39.87 -20.27
N ASP A 262 21.92 -39.51 -19.66
CA ASP A 262 20.78 -40.41 -19.53
C ASP A 262 19.77 -40.17 -20.65
N SER A 263 19.64 -41.13 -21.56
CA SER A 263 18.75 -41.04 -22.72
C SER A 263 17.27 -40.94 -22.36
N VAL A 264 16.83 -41.62 -21.29
CA VAL A 264 15.43 -41.57 -20.82
C VAL A 264 15.12 -40.20 -20.23
N PHE A 265 16.00 -39.69 -19.37
CA PHE A 265 15.88 -38.33 -18.83
C PHE A 265 15.94 -37.27 -19.93
N CYS A 266 16.88 -37.43 -20.88
CA CYS A 266 17.05 -36.54 -22.03
C CYS A 266 15.76 -36.44 -22.85
N SER A 267 15.04 -37.56 -23.04
CA SER A 267 13.77 -37.57 -23.77
C SER A 267 12.67 -36.74 -23.10
N CYS A 268 12.73 -36.55 -21.77
CA CYS A 268 11.79 -35.77 -20.97
C CYS A 268 12.30 -34.36 -20.63
N LEU A 269 13.50 -33.98 -21.07
CA LEU A 269 14.14 -32.73 -20.64
C LEU A 269 13.30 -31.49 -20.97
N LEU A 270 12.67 -31.45 -22.14
CA LEU A 270 11.85 -30.32 -22.53
C LEU A 270 10.66 -30.10 -21.58
N ASP A 271 9.98 -31.18 -21.17
CA ASP A 271 8.86 -31.13 -20.23
C ASP A 271 9.34 -30.63 -18.84
N ILE A 272 10.52 -31.09 -18.42
CA ILE A 272 11.16 -30.66 -17.16
C ILE A 272 11.54 -29.18 -17.21
N LEU A 273 12.05 -28.68 -18.34
CA LEU A 273 12.35 -27.26 -18.51
C LEU A 273 11.08 -26.42 -18.53
N HIS A 274 10.00 -26.85 -19.19
CA HIS A 274 8.71 -26.17 -19.11
C HIS A 274 8.22 -26.04 -17.67
N PHE A 275 8.37 -27.09 -16.87
CA PHE A 275 8.06 -27.05 -15.45
C PHE A 275 8.93 -26.04 -14.67
N ILE A 276 10.25 -26.03 -14.91
CA ILE A 276 11.19 -25.09 -14.26
C ILE A 276 10.84 -23.63 -14.59
N TYR A 277 10.63 -23.32 -15.87
CA TYR A 277 10.34 -21.95 -16.32
C TYR A 277 8.93 -21.49 -15.96
N SER A 278 8.03 -22.40 -15.57
CA SER A 278 6.71 -22.08 -15.02
C SER A 278 6.71 -21.96 -13.48
N GLY A 279 7.88 -21.71 -12.88
CA GLY A 279 8.03 -21.53 -11.43
C GLY A 279 8.02 -22.83 -10.62
N ALA A 280 8.18 -24.00 -11.26
CA ALA A 280 8.21 -25.31 -10.61
C ALA A 280 7.03 -25.59 -9.66
N CYS A 281 5.84 -25.04 -9.96
CA CYS A 281 4.69 -25.04 -9.05
C CYS A 281 3.62 -26.12 -9.33
N GLN A 282 3.65 -26.77 -10.51
CA GLN A 282 2.66 -27.75 -10.96
C GLN A 282 3.26 -29.16 -11.09
N TRP A 283 3.74 -29.71 -9.96
CA TRP A 283 4.42 -31.01 -9.95
C TRP A 283 3.56 -32.14 -10.50
N GLU A 284 2.27 -32.15 -10.15
CA GLU A 284 1.33 -33.20 -10.55
C GLU A 284 1.18 -33.25 -12.08
N ARG A 285 1.19 -32.10 -12.76
CA ARG A 285 1.10 -32.03 -14.22
C ARG A 285 2.36 -32.59 -14.88
N LEU A 286 3.54 -32.23 -14.38
CA LEU A 286 4.80 -32.80 -14.87
C LEU A 286 4.81 -34.32 -14.72
N GLU A 287 4.37 -34.83 -13.57
CA GLU A 287 4.29 -36.25 -13.30
C GLU A 287 3.34 -36.98 -14.27
N GLU A 288 2.17 -36.41 -14.56
CA GLU A 288 1.24 -36.93 -15.55
C GLU A 288 1.82 -36.92 -16.98
N ASP A 289 2.48 -35.83 -17.38
CA ASP A 289 3.07 -35.69 -18.71
C ASP A 289 4.21 -36.71 -18.93
N ILE A 290 5.09 -36.89 -17.94
CA ILE A 290 6.17 -37.89 -17.99
C ILE A 290 5.59 -39.32 -18.02
N LYS A 291 4.60 -39.63 -17.18
CA LYS A 291 3.92 -40.94 -17.18
C LYS A 291 3.32 -41.26 -18.54
N LYS A 292 2.62 -40.29 -19.14
CA LYS A 292 1.98 -40.44 -20.45
C LYS A 292 3.01 -40.65 -21.56
N LYS A 293 4.16 -39.97 -21.46
CA LYS A 293 5.24 -40.03 -22.44
C LYS A 293 6.02 -41.34 -22.39
N LEU A 294 6.37 -41.81 -21.20
CA LEU A 294 7.21 -43.00 -21.03
C LEU A 294 6.42 -44.33 -21.00
N LYS A 295 5.17 -44.31 -20.51
CA LYS A 295 4.30 -45.51 -20.37
C LYS A 295 4.94 -46.69 -19.61
N ASP A 296 5.99 -46.40 -18.83
CA ASP A 296 6.81 -47.36 -18.10
C ASP A 296 7.01 -46.80 -16.69
N SER A 297 6.54 -47.54 -15.68
CA SER A 297 6.50 -47.06 -14.30
C SER A 297 7.89 -46.92 -13.69
N GLU A 298 8.82 -47.80 -14.03
CA GLU A 298 10.17 -47.79 -13.47
C GLU A 298 10.98 -46.64 -14.05
N LYS A 299 10.90 -46.43 -15.37
CA LYS A 299 11.53 -45.29 -16.05
C LYS A 299 10.95 -43.95 -15.60
N THR A 300 9.64 -43.89 -15.37
CA THR A 300 8.98 -42.69 -14.86
C THR A 300 9.54 -42.33 -13.49
N GLU A 301 9.57 -43.28 -12.55
CA GLU A 301 10.08 -43.01 -11.19
C GLU A 301 11.56 -42.60 -11.23
N HIS A 302 12.37 -43.25 -12.08
CA HIS A 302 13.78 -42.90 -12.29
C HIS A 302 13.98 -41.46 -12.76
N VAL A 303 13.17 -40.97 -13.70
CA VAL A 303 13.22 -39.57 -14.15
C VAL A 303 12.78 -38.63 -13.03
N LEU A 304 11.67 -38.93 -12.35
CA LEU A 304 11.13 -38.07 -11.29
C LEU A 304 12.08 -37.95 -10.10
N GLU A 305 12.76 -39.02 -9.69
CA GLU A 305 13.79 -38.99 -8.64
C GLU A 305 14.96 -38.06 -9.01
N LYS A 306 15.38 -38.07 -10.29
CA LYS A 306 16.40 -37.12 -10.77
C LYS A 306 15.91 -35.68 -10.72
N VAL A 307 14.66 -35.42 -11.12
CA VAL A 307 14.07 -34.06 -11.05
C VAL A 307 13.99 -33.59 -9.59
N LYS A 308 13.55 -34.45 -8.66
CA LYS A 308 13.53 -34.15 -7.22
C LYS A 308 14.92 -33.80 -6.71
N CYS A 309 15.96 -34.53 -7.14
CA CYS A 309 17.35 -34.25 -6.76
C CYS A 309 17.86 -32.92 -7.35
N ILE A 310 17.53 -32.62 -8.61
CA ILE A 310 17.90 -31.36 -9.27
C ILE A 310 17.28 -30.16 -8.55
N LEU A 311 15.99 -30.21 -8.26
CA LEU A 311 15.26 -29.08 -7.68
C LEU A 311 15.38 -29.02 -6.15
N LYS A 312 15.77 -30.13 -5.53
CA LYS A 312 15.63 -30.35 -4.08
C LYS A 312 14.27 -29.89 -3.57
N THR A 313 13.20 -30.31 -4.25
CA THR A 313 11.84 -30.10 -3.76
C THR A 313 11.82 -30.65 -2.33
N PRO A 314 11.50 -29.85 -1.29
CA PRO A 314 11.39 -30.39 0.05
C PRO A 314 10.29 -31.44 0.02
N GLY A 315 10.68 -32.70 0.11
CA GLY A 315 9.76 -33.81 0.28
C GLY A 315 8.96 -33.59 1.56
N LYS A 316 7.63 -33.59 1.42
CA LYS A 316 6.63 -33.64 2.51
C LYS A 316 6.60 -32.43 3.45
N LEU A 317 5.81 -31.41 3.11
CA LEU A 317 5.00 -30.74 4.13
C LEU A 317 3.74 -31.57 4.36
N ASN A 318 3.88 -32.64 5.15
CA ASN A 318 2.69 -33.26 5.75
C ASN A 318 2.06 -32.25 6.71
N ASN A 319 0.76 -31.98 6.49
CA ASN A 319 -0.18 -31.40 7.46
C ASN A 319 0.14 -29.99 7.99
N LEU A 320 -0.19 -28.96 7.21
CA LEU A 320 -0.85 -27.78 7.76
C LEU A 320 -2.09 -27.45 6.90
N ARG A 321 -3.21 -28.07 7.27
CA ARG A 321 -4.53 -27.48 7.01
C ARG A 321 -4.67 -26.28 7.95
N ASP A 322 -4.03 -25.16 7.64
CA ASP A 322 -4.48 -23.88 8.19
C ASP A 322 -4.07 -22.67 7.32
N GLY A 323 -5.06 -22.10 6.64
CA GLY A 323 -5.27 -20.65 6.57
C GLY A 323 -4.24 -19.70 5.93
N SER A 324 -3.17 -20.13 5.26
CA SER A 324 -2.23 -19.16 4.64
C SER A 324 -1.62 -19.60 3.30
N SER A 325 -2.47 -19.69 2.27
CA SER A 325 -2.08 -19.92 0.87
C SER A 325 -1.12 -18.87 0.27
N HIS A 326 -0.92 -17.72 0.93
CA HIS A 326 -0.04 -16.66 0.46
C HIS A 326 1.45 -16.84 0.87
N GLN A 327 1.75 -17.48 2.00
CA GLN A 327 3.14 -17.64 2.46
C GLN A 327 3.87 -18.79 1.75
N ILE A 328 3.16 -19.87 1.41
CA ILE A 328 3.74 -21.02 0.69
C ILE A 328 4.05 -20.66 -0.78
N LYS A 329 3.25 -19.77 -1.40
CA LYS A 329 3.52 -19.23 -2.74
C LYS A 329 4.80 -18.38 -2.80
N GLN A 330 5.21 -17.81 -1.67
CA GLN A 330 6.32 -16.87 -1.58
C GLN A 330 7.71 -17.56 -1.56
N LEU A 331 7.78 -18.83 -1.14
CA LEU A 331 9.04 -19.58 -1.01
C LEU A 331 9.60 -20.08 -2.35
N TYR A 332 8.76 -20.29 -3.37
CA TYR A 332 9.19 -20.68 -4.72
C TYR A 332 9.40 -19.48 -5.66
N ASN A 333 8.77 -18.34 -5.37
CA ASN A 333 8.74 -17.17 -6.26
C ASN A 333 9.97 -16.25 -6.23
N THR A 334 11.03 -16.56 -5.47
CA THR A 334 12.21 -15.65 -5.38
C THR A 334 13.57 -16.34 -5.49
N SER A 335 13.64 -17.48 -6.17
CA SER A 335 14.92 -18.12 -6.54
C SER A 335 15.83 -17.19 -7.35
N LEU A 336 15.26 -16.42 -8.27
CA LEU A 336 16.02 -15.45 -9.08
C LEU A 336 16.55 -14.26 -8.27
N ARG A 337 15.98 -13.99 -7.09
CA ARG A 337 16.48 -12.93 -6.18
C ARG A 337 17.94 -13.15 -5.78
N LEU A 338 18.41 -14.40 -5.74
CA LEU A 338 19.81 -14.73 -5.48
C LEU A 338 20.78 -14.14 -6.53
N PHE A 339 20.26 -13.90 -7.73
CA PHE A 339 20.99 -13.33 -8.88
C PHE A 339 20.71 -11.83 -9.09
N PHE A 340 19.95 -11.20 -8.20
CA PHE A 340 19.72 -9.77 -8.25
C PHE A 340 21.00 -8.99 -7.91
N ASN A 341 21.40 -8.08 -8.80
CA ASN A 341 22.53 -7.15 -8.60
C ASN A 341 23.84 -7.85 -8.18
N THR A 342 24.11 -9.04 -8.71
CA THR A 342 25.36 -9.79 -8.54
C THR A 342 26.08 -9.92 -9.88
N PRO A 343 27.43 -9.90 -9.89
CA PRO A 343 28.19 -10.16 -11.12
C PRO A 343 28.17 -11.63 -11.57
N VAL A 344 27.71 -12.55 -10.71
CA VAL A 344 27.63 -13.97 -11.03
C VAL A 344 26.65 -14.19 -12.18
N LEU A 345 27.13 -14.72 -13.32
CA LEU A 345 26.39 -14.92 -14.56
C LEU A 345 25.86 -13.64 -15.24
N ALA A 346 26.28 -12.45 -14.77
CA ALA A 346 25.86 -11.20 -15.38
C ALA A 346 26.46 -11.04 -16.78
N ASP A 347 25.62 -10.73 -17.75
CA ASP A 347 25.96 -10.50 -19.16
C ASP A 347 25.70 -9.05 -19.60
N VAL A 348 25.21 -8.20 -18.69
CA VAL A 348 25.08 -6.75 -18.86
C VAL A 348 25.32 -6.02 -17.54
N ILE A 349 25.91 -4.83 -17.62
CA ILE A 349 26.22 -3.95 -16.51
C ILE A 349 25.71 -2.54 -16.83
N PHE A 350 24.76 -2.07 -16.04
CA PHE A 350 24.26 -0.71 -16.16
C PHE A 350 25.16 0.29 -15.45
N THR A 351 25.42 1.44 -16.07
CA THR A 351 26.15 2.55 -15.47
C THR A 351 25.19 3.69 -15.13
N ILE A 352 25.09 4.01 -13.84
CA ILE A 352 24.09 4.94 -13.30
C ILE A 352 24.77 5.86 -12.29
N GLN A 353 24.86 7.15 -12.61
CA GLN A 353 25.49 8.15 -11.72
C GLN A 353 26.92 7.75 -11.26
N GLY A 354 27.69 7.10 -12.14
CA GLY A 354 29.05 6.62 -11.85
C GLY A 354 29.13 5.29 -11.08
N ALA A 355 28.00 4.69 -10.70
CA ALA A 355 27.94 3.35 -10.11
C ALA A 355 27.57 2.29 -11.15
N THR A 356 27.98 1.04 -10.89
CA THR A 356 27.66 -0.13 -11.73
C THR A 356 26.57 -0.99 -11.10
N VAL A 357 25.64 -1.47 -11.93
CA VAL A 357 24.55 -2.39 -11.54
C VAL A 357 24.56 -3.58 -12.50
N PRO A 358 25.15 -4.73 -12.14
CA PRO A 358 25.11 -5.94 -12.95
C PRO A 358 23.69 -6.53 -13.03
N ALA A 359 23.34 -7.08 -14.19
CA ALA A 359 22.05 -7.71 -14.45
C ALA A 359 22.18 -8.81 -15.51
N HIS A 360 21.06 -9.46 -15.85
CA HIS A 360 21.01 -10.61 -16.73
C HIS A 360 19.98 -10.38 -17.84
N ARG A 361 20.44 -10.27 -19.10
CA ARG A 361 19.60 -9.96 -20.26
C ARG A 361 18.40 -10.88 -20.37
N ALA A 362 18.59 -12.18 -20.15
CA ALA A 362 17.51 -13.17 -20.13
C ALA A 362 16.31 -12.75 -19.26
N VAL A 363 16.56 -12.23 -18.05
CA VAL A 363 15.49 -11.74 -17.15
C VAL A 363 14.89 -10.43 -17.66
N LEU A 364 15.74 -9.53 -18.17
CA LEU A 364 15.31 -8.21 -18.65
C LEU A 364 14.41 -8.32 -19.88
N VAL A 365 14.81 -9.09 -20.88
CA VAL A 365 14.04 -9.25 -22.13
C VAL A 365 12.74 -10.00 -21.91
N ALA A 366 12.71 -10.94 -20.96
CA ALA A 366 11.47 -11.62 -20.60
C ALA A 366 10.46 -10.69 -19.93
N ARG A 367 10.93 -9.71 -19.15
CA ARG A 367 10.10 -8.96 -18.19
C ARG A 367 9.89 -7.49 -18.56
N CYS A 368 10.54 -7.00 -19.62
CA CYS A 368 10.46 -5.62 -20.05
C CYS A 368 10.63 -5.52 -21.58
N GLU A 369 9.57 -5.14 -22.28
CA GLU A 369 9.56 -5.02 -23.74
C GLU A 369 10.57 -3.98 -24.26
N VAL A 370 10.75 -2.87 -23.54
CA VAL A 370 11.75 -1.84 -23.90
C VAL A 370 13.16 -2.42 -23.84
N MET A 371 13.48 -3.23 -22.83
CA MET A 371 14.78 -3.90 -22.74
C MET A 371 14.90 -5.06 -23.74
N ALA A 372 13.81 -5.76 -24.05
CA ALA A 372 13.77 -6.74 -25.13
C ALA A 372 14.12 -6.11 -26.47
N ALA A 373 13.57 -4.92 -26.78
CA ALA A 373 13.90 -4.16 -27.97
C ALA A 373 15.35 -3.64 -27.94
N MET A 374 15.83 -3.16 -26.78
CA MET A 374 17.20 -2.66 -26.59
C MET A 374 18.27 -3.74 -26.85
N PHE A 375 18.02 -4.97 -26.41
CA PHE A 375 18.97 -6.08 -26.53
C PHE A 375 18.75 -6.95 -27.76
N ASN A 376 17.84 -6.57 -28.65
CA ASN A 376 17.56 -7.28 -29.89
C ASN A 376 17.89 -6.41 -31.12
N GLY A 377 18.30 -7.02 -32.22
CA GLY A 377 18.59 -6.33 -33.47
C GLY A 377 19.95 -5.58 -33.49
N ASN A 378 19.99 -4.45 -34.19
CA ASN A 378 21.23 -3.73 -34.54
C ASN A 378 21.55 -2.54 -33.61
N TYR A 379 20.93 -2.47 -32.43
CA TYR A 379 21.24 -1.41 -31.46
C TYR A 379 22.65 -1.60 -30.86
N LEU A 380 23.29 -0.50 -30.46
CA LEU A 380 24.65 -0.55 -29.88
C LEU A 380 24.65 -1.37 -28.59
N GLU A 381 23.58 -1.26 -27.82
CA GLU A 381 23.34 -1.95 -26.57
C GLU A 381 23.24 -3.46 -26.77
N ALA A 382 22.82 -3.95 -27.94
CA ALA A 382 22.70 -5.37 -28.26
C ALA A 382 24.06 -6.09 -28.26
N ASN A 383 25.17 -5.38 -28.49
CA ASN A 383 26.53 -5.92 -28.45
C ASN A 383 27.40 -5.32 -27.32
N SER A 384 26.83 -4.43 -26.49
CA SER A 384 27.54 -3.81 -25.37
C SER A 384 27.23 -4.49 -24.05
N ILE A 385 28.28 -4.78 -23.28
CA ILE A 385 28.16 -5.21 -21.87
C ILE A 385 27.85 -4.00 -20.99
N LEU A 386 28.31 -2.81 -21.33
CA LEU A 386 28.11 -1.58 -20.54
C LEU A 386 27.00 -0.74 -21.13
N VAL A 387 25.93 -0.51 -20.36
CA VAL A 387 24.76 0.26 -20.81
C VAL A 387 24.52 1.44 -19.87
N PRO A 388 24.60 2.70 -20.35
CA PRO A 388 24.31 3.85 -19.51
C PRO A 388 22.81 4.03 -19.28
N VAL A 389 22.42 4.39 -18.04
CA VAL A 389 21.05 4.77 -17.71
C VAL A 389 21.03 6.24 -17.28
N TYR A 390 20.17 7.02 -17.95
CA TYR A 390 20.01 8.45 -17.70
C TYR A 390 18.65 8.75 -17.09
N GLY A 391 18.54 9.86 -16.36
CA GLY A 391 17.26 10.35 -15.81
C GLY A 391 16.68 9.55 -14.64
N VAL A 392 17.29 8.42 -14.26
CA VAL A 392 16.86 7.56 -13.14
C VAL A 392 17.94 7.50 -12.08
N SER A 393 17.56 7.61 -10.81
CA SER A 393 18.51 7.41 -9.70
C SER A 393 18.87 5.93 -9.56
N LYS A 394 20.04 5.63 -9.01
CA LYS A 394 20.46 4.25 -8.73
C LYS A 394 19.42 3.50 -7.90
N ASP A 395 18.89 4.11 -6.84
CA ASP A 395 17.94 3.47 -5.93
C ASP A 395 16.61 3.13 -6.62
N THR A 396 16.10 4.05 -7.45
CA THR A 396 14.90 3.80 -8.25
C THR A 396 15.12 2.69 -9.26
N PHE A 397 16.26 2.69 -9.96
CA PHE A 397 16.58 1.64 -10.91
C PHE A 397 16.77 0.28 -10.24
N LEU A 398 17.37 0.22 -9.05
CA LEU A 398 17.49 -1.02 -8.28
C LEU A 398 16.12 -1.56 -7.85
N SER A 399 15.19 -0.69 -7.41
CA SER A 399 13.81 -1.11 -7.10
C SER A 399 13.07 -1.61 -8.35
N PHE A 400 13.26 -0.96 -9.49
CA PHE A 400 12.72 -1.41 -10.78
C PHE A 400 13.29 -2.78 -11.17
N LEU A 401 14.60 -2.95 -11.06
CA LEU A 401 15.28 -4.19 -11.37
C LEU A 401 14.87 -5.32 -10.41
N GLU A 402 14.77 -5.07 -9.10
CA GLU A 402 14.30 -6.06 -8.13
C GLU A 402 12.90 -6.58 -8.49
N TYR A 403 12.00 -5.70 -8.96
CA TYR A 403 10.69 -6.09 -9.45
C TYR A 403 10.77 -7.05 -10.65
N LEU A 404 11.64 -6.80 -11.63
CA LEU A 404 11.79 -7.71 -12.77
C LEU A 404 12.21 -9.12 -12.32
N TYR A 405 13.03 -9.22 -11.27
CA TYR A 405 13.55 -10.49 -10.72
C TYR A 405 12.61 -11.21 -9.75
N THR A 406 11.63 -10.51 -9.16
CA THR A 406 10.88 -11.05 -8.01
C THR A 406 9.37 -10.84 -8.11
N ASP A 407 8.92 -10.10 -9.13
CA ASP A 407 7.53 -9.65 -9.32
C ASP A 407 6.94 -8.88 -8.13
N SER A 408 7.80 -8.47 -7.21
CA SER A 408 7.48 -7.88 -5.91
C SER A 408 8.05 -6.47 -5.85
N CYS A 409 7.30 -5.58 -5.22
CA CYS A 409 7.69 -4.19 -5.05
C CYS A 409 7.21 -3.69 -3.69
N CYS A 410 8.10 -3.06 -2.93
CA CYS A 410 7.79 -2.50 -1.61
C CYS A 410 8.44 -1.11 -1.49
N PRO A 411 7.81 -0.07 -2.07
CA PRO A 411 8.34 1.28 -1.93
C PRO A 411 8.38 1.70 -0.46
N ALA A 412 9.44 2.39 -0.04
CA ALA A 412 9.61 2.88 1.32
C ALA A 412 8.86 4.20 1.59
N SER A 413 8.46 4.91 0.54
CA SER A 413 7.71 6.18 0.64
C SER A 413 6.90 6.48 -0.61
N ILE A 414 5.95 7.42 -0.50
CA ILE A 414 5.16 7.94 -1.63
C ILE A 414 6.08 8.53 -2.71
N LEU A 415 7.16 9.24 -2.33
CA LEU A 415 8.08 9.84 -3.29
C LEU A 415 8.90 8.79 -4.05
N GLN A 416 9.32 7.72 -3.37
CA GLN A 416 9.98 6.60 -4.02
C GLN A 416 9.00 5.85 -4.95
N ALA A 417 7.77 5.61 -4.49
CA ALA A 417 6.73 5.00 -5.31
C ALA A 417 6.45 5.83 -6.57
N MET A 418 6.41 7.17 -6.45
CA MET A 418 6.25 8.04 -7.60
C MET A 418 7.44 7.98 -8.56
N SER A 419 8.67 7.96 -8.03
CA SER A 419 9.87 7.83 -8.86
C SER A 419 9.92 6.48 -9.58
N LEU A 420 9.47 5.42 -8.92
CA LEU A 420 9.38 4.07 -9.48
C LEU A 420 8.26 3.95 -10.51
N LEU A 421 7.11 4.60 -10.30
CA LEU A 421 6.03 4.71 -11.29
C LEU A 421 6.56 5.34 -12.58
N ILE A 422 7.29 6.44 -12.46
CA ILE A 422 7.92 7.12 -13.61
C ILE A 422 8.91 6.20 -14.32
N CYS A 423 9.73 5.47 -13.57
CA CYS A 423 10.64 4.47 -14.13
C CYS A 423 9.88 3.36 -14.86
N ALA A 424 8.81 2.85 -14.27
CA ALA A 424 7.97 1.82 -14.87
C ALA A 424 7.25 2.30 -16.13
N GLU A 425 6.92 3.59 -16.22
CA GLU A 425 6.39 4.22 -17.45
C GLU A 425 7.45 4.32 -18.54
N MET A 426 8.64 4.80 -18.21
CA MET A 426 9.75 4.86 -19.18
C MET A 426 10.11 3.49 -19.78
N TYR A 427 10.03 2.43 -18.98
CA TYR A 427 10.32 1.06 -19.41
C TYR A 427 9.06 0.24 -19.79
N GLN A 428 7.90 0.87 -19.84
CA GLN A 428 6.61 0.28 -20.24
C GLN A 428 6.20 -0.97 -19.44
N VAL A 429 6.45 -0.98 -18.13
CA VAL A 429 6.06 -2.07 -17.22
C VAL A 429 4.75 -1.69 -16.50
N MET A 430 3.61 -1.91 -17.17
CA MET A 430 2.28 -1.45 -16.72
C MET A 430 1.89 -1.95 -15.32
N ARG A 431 2.09 -3.24 -15.04
CA ARG A 431 1.76 -3.81 -13.74
C ARG A 431 2.52 -3.13 -12.59
N LEU A 432 3.78 -2.76 -12.79
CA LEU A 432 4.56 -2.04 -11.78
C LEU A 432 4.04 -0.61 -11.57
N GLN A 433 3.57 0.06 -12.63
CA GLN A 433 2.89 1.35 -12.50
C GLN A 433 1.65 1.19 -11.61
N HIS A 434 0.76 0.24 -11.91
CA HIS A 434 -0.44 -0.02 -11.10
C HIS A 434 -0.12 -0.34 -9.63
N ILE A 435 0.95 -1.10 -9.35
CA ILE A 435 1.39 -1.36 -7.97
C ILE A 435 1.82 -0.06 -7.27
N CYS A 436 2.57 0.81 -7.96
CA CYS A 436 3.00 2.09 -7.41
C CYS A 436 1.82 3.03 -7.16
N GLU A 437 0.87 3.12 -8.11
CA GLU A 437 -0.37 3.88 -7.95
C GLU A 437 -1.16 3.42 -6.73
N LEU A 438 -1.38 2.11 -6.61
CA LEU A 438 -2.11 1.52 -5.49
C LEU A 438 -1.42 1.81 -4.15
N TYR A 439 -0.09 1.73 -4.12
CA TYR A 439 0.69 2.08 -2.92
C TYR A 439 0.48 3.55 -2.53
N ILE A 440 0.65 4.48 -3.48
CA ILE A 440 0.48 5.92 -3.22
C ILE A 440 -0.93 6.21 -2.69
N ILE A 441 -1.94 5.63 -3.33
CA ILE A 441 -3.34 5.79 -2.96
C ILE A 441 -3.60 5.25 -1.56
N THR A 442 -3.15 4.03 -1.27
CA THR A 442 -3.35 3.39 0.04
C THR A 442 -2.69 4.20 1.16
N GLN A 443 -1.47 4.70 0.93
CA GLN A 443 -0.78 5.56 1.89
C GLN A 443 -1.54 6.87 2.11
N LEU A 444 -1.95 7.57 1.04
CA LEU A 444 -2.70 8.83 1.18
C LEU A 444 -4.09 8.64 1.82
N GLN A 445 -4.80 7.55 1.52
CA GLN A 445 -6.10 7.23 2.10
C GLN A 445 -6.04 6.95 3.59
N SER A 446 -4.95 6.32 4.03
CA SER A 446 -4.75 5.95 5.44
C SER A 446 -4.21 7.11 6.29
N MET A 447 -3.75 8.20 5.68
CA MET A 447 -3.27 9.38 6.40
C MET A 447 -4.42 10.11 7.12
N PRO A 448 -4.31 10.36 8.44
CA PRO A 448 -5.31 11.14 9.17
C PRO A 448 -5.26 12.62 8.75
N SER A 449 -6.40 13.32 8.86
CA SER A 449 -6.53 14.73 8.44
C SER A 449 -5.50 15.68 9.07
N ARG A 450 -5.08 15.42 10.31
CA ARG A 450 -4.03 16.21 10.99
C ARG A 450 -2.69 16.09 10.26
N GLU A 451 -2.33 14.87 9.85
CA GLU A 451 -1.09 14.61 9.14
C GLU A 451 -1.14 15.16 7.71
N LEU A 452 -2.27 15.04 7.02
CA LEU A 452 -2.49 15.66 5.70
C LEU A 452 -2.33 17.18 5.73
N ALA A 453 -2.74 17.84 6.83
CA ALA A 453 -2.58 19.28 7.00
C ALA A 453 -1.10 19.66 7.21
N THR A 454 -0.34 18.88 7.97
CA THR A 454 1.05 19.20 8.33
C THR A 454 2.10 18.58 7.40
N THR A 455 1.72 17.66 6.52
CA THR A 455 2.68 17.00 5.62
C THR A 455 3.32 18.00 4.66
N SER A 456 4.63 17.86 4.49
CA SER A 456 5.42 18.57 3.47
C SER A 456 5.26 17.97 2.07
N LEU A 457 4.50 16.86 1.94
CA LEU A 457 4.23 16.23 0.67
C LEU A 457 3.28 17.08 -0.18
N SER A 458 3.76 17.46 -1.36
CA SER A 458 2.99 18.22 -2.34
C SER A 458 2.07 17.30 -3.16
N ILE A 459 0.78 17.26 -2.80
CA ILE A 459 -0.22 16.46 -3.53
C ILE A 459 -0.47 17.04 -4.93
N VAL A 460 -0.36 18.36 -5.10
CA VAL A 460 -0.48 19.01 -6.41
C VAL A 460 0.71 18.67 -7.30
N SER A 461 1.94 18.58 -6.75
CA SER A 461 3.10 18.08 -7.50
C SER A 461 2.93 16.62 -7.91
N LEU A 462 2.42 15.76 -7.03
CA LEU A 462 2.11 14.37 -7.38
C LEU A 462 1.09 14.28 -8.52
N LEU A 463 0.03 15.09 -8.47
CA LEU A 463 -0.98 15.16 -9.54
C LEU A 463 -0.35 15.56 -10.88
N LYS A 464 0.48 16.61 -10.89
CA LYS A 464 1.18 17.06 -12.10
C LYS A 464 2.08 15.99 -12.68
N LYS A 465 2.85 15.30 -11.81
CA LYS A 465 3.71 14.19 -12.24
C LYS A 465 2.89 13.02 -12.79
N ALA A 466 1.76 12.67 -12.14
CA ALA A 466 0.89 11.60 -12.61
C ALA A 466 0.34 11.90 -14.01
N LYS A 467 -0.14 13.13 -14.24
CA LYS A 467 -0.58 13.56 -15.57
C LYS A 467 0.54 13.57 -16.61
N PHE A 468 1.71 14.09 -16.24
CA PHE A 468 2.85 14.17 -17.16
C PHE A 468 3.34 12.78 -17.61
N HIS A 469 3.26 11.79 -16.72
CA HIS A 469 3.64 10.40 -16.98
C HIS A 469 2.43 9.50 -17.26
N ASN A 470 1.36 10.04 -17.85
CA ASN A 470 0.22 9.28 -18.39
C ASN A 470 -0.47 8.32 -17.39
N SER A 471 -0.38 8.62 -16.09
CA SER A 471 -1.02 7.88 -15.02
C SER A 471 -2.41 8.47 -14.77
N ASP A 472 -3.34 8.16 -15.67
CA ASP A 472 -4.71 8.69 -15.66
C ASP A 472 -5.48 8.27 -14.41
N CYS A 473 -5.26 7.04 -13.94
CA CYS A 473 -5.96 6.55 -12.76
C CYS A 473 -5.51 7.28 -11.50
N LEU A 474 -4.20 7.42 -11.28
CA LEU A 474 -3.69 8.16 -10.12
C LEU A 474 -4.05 9.65 -10.19
N SER A 475 -3.94 10.27 -11.36
CA SER A 475 -4.25 11.70 -11.50
C SER A 475 -5.74 11.99 -11.24
N THR A 476 -6.64 11.17 -11.76
CA THR A 476 -8.08 11.25 -11.47
C THR A 476 -8.35 11.05 -9.99
N TRP A 477 -7.73 10.03 -9.40
CA TRP A 477 -7.90 9.74 -7.99
C TRP A 477 -7.40 10.88 -7.10
N LEU A 478 -6.25 11.47 -7.41
CA LEU A 478 -5.67 12.61 -6.67
C LEU A 478 -6.58 13.84 -6.76
N LEU A 479 -7.22 14.10 -7.90
CA LEU A 479 -8.19 15.20 -8.03
C LEU A 479 -9.40 15.01 -7.11
N HIS A 480 -9.99 13.81 -7.09
CA HIS A 480 -11.06 13.49 -6.14
C HIS A 480 -10.58 13.57 -4.70
N PHE A 481 -9.37 13.09 -4.39
CA PHE A 481 -8.81 13.15 -3.05
C PHE A 481 -8.62 14.60 -2.56
N ILE A 482 -8.17 15.51 -3.43
CA ILE A 482 -8.09 16.95 -3.15
C ILE A 482 -9.50 17.51 -2.89
N ALA A 483 -10.48 17.17 -3.73
CA ALA A 483 -11.85 17.65 -3.61
C ALA A 483 -12.53 17.16 -2.31
N THR A 484 -12.40 15.88 -1.97
CA THR A 484 -12.93 15.31 -0.72
C THR A 484 -12.31 15.95 0.53
N ASN A 485 -11.04 16.39 0.45
CA ASN A 485 -10.32 17.04 1.52
C ASN A 485 -10.15 18.55 1.29
N TYR A 486 -11.11 19.18 0.60
CA TYR A 486 -11.00 20.56 0.13
C TYR A 486 -10.60 21.55 1.23
N LEU A 487 -11.17 21.42 2.43
CA LEU A 487 -10.90 22.34 3.54
C LEU A 487 -9.42 22.36 3.97
N ILE A 488 -8.71 21.24 3.78
CA ILE A 488 -7.28 21.13 4.06
C ILE A 488 -6.49 21.72 2.90
N PHE A 489 -6.76 21.23 1.68
CA PHE A 489 -5.92 21.56 0.53
C PHE A 489 -6.10 22.99 0.02
N SER A 490 -7.30 23.57 0.11
CA SER A 490 -7.55 24.97 -0.27
C SER A 490 -6.73 25.99 0.52
N GLN A 491 -6.21 25.61 1.70
CA GLN A 491 -5.35 26.46 2.53
C GLN A 491 -3.86 26.28 2.22
N LYS A 492 -3.47 25.26 1.44
CA LYS A 492 -2.08 25.05 1.06
C LYS A 492 -1.70 25.99 -0.10
N PRO A 493 -0.49 26.57 -0.10
CA PRO A 493 -0.07 27.51 -1.14
C PRO A 493 -0.10 26.90 -2.54
N GLU A 494 0.26 25.62 -2.63
CA GLU A 494 0.31 24.82 -3.86
C GLU A 494 -1.05 24.65 -4.54
N PHE A 495 -2.17 24.91 -3.84
CA PHE A 495 -3.50 24.82 -4.42
C PHE A 495 -3.69 25.82 -5.58
N GLN A 496 -2.94 26.93 -5.55
CA GLN A 496 -2.94 27.92 -6.63
C GLN A 496 -2.32 27.38 -7.92
N ASP A 497 -1.50 26.33 -7.82
CA ASP A 497 -0.78 25.75 -8.94
C ASP A 497 -1.65 24.77 -9.79
N LEU A 498 -2.89 24.52 -9.36
CA LEU A 498 -3.90 23.81 -10.15
C LEU A 498 -4.33 24.66 -11.36
N SER A 499 -4.45 24.01 -12.51
CA SER A 499 -5.05 24.59 -13.72
C SER A 499 -6.52 24.98 -13.51
N VAL A 500 -7.06 25.77 -14.44
CA VAL A 500 -8.44 26.24 -14.37
C VAL A 500 -9.43 25.07 -14.39
N GLU A 501 -9.17 24.08 -15.25
CA GLU A 501 -9.98 22.88 -15.41
C GLU A 501 -9.97 22.02 -14.13
N GLU A 502 -8.79 21.83 -13.54
CA GLU A 502 -8.63 21.07 -12.29
C GLU A 502 -9.31 21.77 -11.11
N ARG A 503 -9.17 23.10 -11.01
CA ARG A 503 -9.84 23.87 -9.96
C ARG A 503 -11.35 23.81 -10.08
N ASN A 504 -11.88 23.91 -11.30
CA ASN A 504 -13.31 23.75 -11.56
C ASN A 504 -13.79 22.35 -11.18
N PHE A 505 -13.02 21.32 -11.53
CA PHE A 505 -13.32 19.95 -11.12
C PHE A 505 -13.36 19.79 -9.59
N VAL A 506 -12.35 20.31 -8.90
CA VAL A 506 -12.25 20.26 -7.44
C VAL A 506 -13.39 21.01 -6.77
N GLU A 507 -13.77 22.20 -7.25
CA GLU A 507 -14.91 22.96 -6.73
C GLU A 507 -16.26 22.28 -6.99
N MET A 508 -16.37 21.51 -8.07
CA MET A 508 -17.59 20.76 -8.39
C MET A 508 -17.76 19.53 -7.48
N HIS A 509 -16.67 18.81 -7.18
CA HIS A 509 -16.69 17.57 -6.40
C HIS A 509 -16.26 17.77 -4.92
N ARG A 510 -16.13 19.02 -4.47
CA ARG A 510 -15.65 19.32 -3.12
C ARG A 510 -16.56 18.74 -2.04
N TRP A 511 -15.93 18.39 -0.92
CA TRP A 511 -16.64 18.08 0.31
C TRP A 511 -16.20 19.02 1.45
N PRO A 512 -17.13 19.66 2.18
CA PRO A 512 -18.57 19.73 1.94
C PRO A 512 -18.95 20.48 0.65
N SER A 513 -20.09 20.12 0.06
CA SER A 513 -20.55 20.68 -1.23
C SER A 513 -21.00 22.15 -1.10
N ASN A 514 -20.90 22.90 -2.20
CA ASN A 514 -21.35 24.30 -2.26
C ASN A 514 -22.86 24.45 -1.99
N MET A 515 -23.66 23.46 -2.39
CA MET A 515 -25.10 23.43 -2.09
C MET A 515 -25.36 23.31 -0.59
N TYR A 516 -24.66 22.38 0.08
CA TYR A 516 -24.75 22.24 1.53
C TYR A 516 -24.37 23.52 2.27
N LEU A 517 -23.27 24.17 1.85
CA LEU A 517 -22.82 25.41 2.48
C LEU A 517 -23.81 26.56 2.33
N LYS A 518 -24.47 26.68 1.16
CA LYS A 518 -25.55 27.67 0.94
C LYS A 518 -26.75 27.40 1.84
N GLN A 519 -27.23 26.15 1.88
CA GLN A 519 -28.33 25.75 2.76
C GLN A 519 -28.00 25.98 4.24
N LEU A 520 -26.76 25.74 4.64
CA LEU A 520 -26.30 25.99 6.01
C LEU A 520 -26.30 27.48 6.34
N ALA A 521 -25.88 28.34 5.40
CA ALA A 521 -25.92 29.79 5.57
C ALA A 521 -27.38 30.31 5.67
N GLU A 522 -28.28 29.83 4.82
CA GLU A 522 -29.71 30.16 4.86
C GLU A 522 -30.35 29.72 6.18
N TYR A 523 -30.05 28.49 6.63
CA TYR A 523 -30.51 27.99 7.93
C TYR A 523 -30.00 28.85 9.08
N ARG A 524 -28.71 29.23 9.08
CA ARG A 524 -28.13 30.12 10.10
C ARG A 524 -28.83 31.48 10.13
N ASN A 525 -29.08 32.08 8.98
CA ASN A 525 -29.79 33.36 8.88
C ASN A 525 -31.24 33.24 9.38
N TYR A 526 -31.94 32.15 9.05
CA TYR A 526 -33.27 31.85 9.58
C TYR A 526 -33.29 31.77 11.10
N ILE A 527 -32.34 31.02 11.69
CA ILE A 527 -32.22 30.88 13.15
C ILE A 527 -31.89 32.23 13.81
N HIS A 528 -31.04 33.07 13.21
CA HIS A 528 -30.72 34.40 13.74
C HIS A 528 -31.89 35.40 13.60
N SER A 529 -32.73 35.26 12.57
CA SER A 529 -33.88 36.14 12.31
C SER A 529 -35.10 35.84 13.19
N GLN A 530 -35.30 34.57 13.56
CA GLN A 530 -36.16 34.25 14.68
C GLN A 530 -35.42 34.71 15.93
N LYS A 531 -36.02 35.58 16.76
CA LYS A 531 -35.50 35.93 18.10
C LYS A 531 -35.49 34.71 19.04
N CYS A 532 -35.01 33.56 18.60
CA CYS A 532 -34.56 32.50 19.45
C CYS A 532 -33.33 33.06 20.15
N HIS A 533 -33.52 33.54 21.38
CA HIS A 533 -32.45 33.83 22.30
C HIS A 533 -31.66 32.54 22.54
N CYS A 534 -30.72 32.26 21.64
CA CYS A 534 -29.66 31.31 21.91
C CYS A 534 -28.70 32.05 22.85
N ALA A 535 -28.95 31.93 24.15
CA ALA A 535 -27.95 32.26 25.14
C ALA A 535 -26.94 31.11 25.14
N VAL A 536 -25.74 31.39 24.64
CA VAL A 536 -24.61 30.46 24.76
C VAL A 536 -24.09 30.57 26.19
N MET A 537 -24.28 29.50 26.97
CA MET A 537 -23.58 29.25 28.24
C MET A 537 -22.18 28.66 27.99
#